data_AF-A0AAW5CB92-F1
#
_entry.id   AF-A0AAW5CB92-F1
#
_cell.length_a   1.000
_cell.length_b   1.000
_cell.length_c   1.000
_cell.angle_alpha   90.00
_cell.angle_beta   90.00
_cell.angle_gamma   90.00
#
_symmetry.space_group_name_H-M   'P 1'
#
loop_
_entity.id
_entity.type
_entity.pdbx_description
1 polymer ?
#
loop_
_entity_poly.entity_id
_entity_poly.type
_entity_poly.pdbx_seq_one_letter_code
_entity_poly.pdbx_strand_id
1 'polypeptide(L)'
;MDNKKFKQLFNDVARLYDFEQAYGAWFLESPECIVVLELQKSYFGNYYELNIKSFVQGAFGNHYVKSKDLAKKYMGNCFGRQPSEYNDIFDLEEDMEDEYRKERLEYFFKNFLAPLLPKLLSLSDLSKLPEYGDIFIPSAVKNEILRLSKK
;
A
#
# COMPACT_ATOMS: atom_id res chain seq x y z
N MET A 1 -14.13 -6.97 16.13
CA MET A 1 -14.44 -7.17 14.69
C MET A 1 -13.95 -8.52 14.13
N ASP A 2 -14.72 -9.22 13.28
CA ASP A 2 -14.24 -10.41 12.56
C ASP A 2 -13.49 -10.08 11.24
N ASN A 3 -12.83 -11.08 10.65
CA ASN A 3 -12.03 -10.93 9.42
C ASN A 3 -12.84 -10.44 8.20
N LYS A 4 -14.10 -10.84 8.06
CA LYS A 4 -14.94 -10.46 6.93
C LYS A 4 -15.38 -9.01 7.09
N LYS A 5 -15.81 -8.64 8.29
CA LYS A 5 -16.21 -7.28 8.65
C LYS A 5 -15.04 -6.30 8.52
N PHE A 6 -13.84 -6.70 8.95
CA PHE A 6 -12.64 -5.87 8.80
C PHE A 6 -12.26 -5.64 7.34
N LYS A 7 -12.27 -6.68 6.49
CA LYS A 7 -12.00 -6.52 5.05
C LYS A 7 -13.04 -5.64 4.34
N GLN A 8 -14.30 -5.74 4.75
CA GLN A 8 -15.36 -4.88 4.23
C GLN A 8 -15.12 -3.43 4.62
N LEU A 9 -14.86 -3.16 5.91
CA LEU A 9 -14.51 -1.84 6.40
C LEU A 9 -13.29 -1.26 5.66
N PHE A 10 -12.22 -2.04 5.52
CA PHE A 10 -11.02 -1.61 4.79
C PHE A 10 -11.34 -1.28 3.33
N ASN A 11 -12.15 -2.10 2.67
CA ASN A 11 -12.58 -1.83 1.30
C ASN A 11 -13.41 -0.55 1.19
N ASP A 12 -14.32 -0.31 2.13
CA ASP A 12 -15.19 0.87 2.11
C ASP A 12 -14.37 2.15 2.29
N VAL A 13 -13.40 2.15 3.21
CA VAL A 13 -12.47 3.28 3.37
C VAL A 13 -11.57 3.43 2.15
N ALA A 14 -10.99 2.33 1.62
CA ALA A 14 -10.08 2.40 0.48
C ALA A 14 -10.74 3.00 -0.77
N ARG A 15 -12.02 2.70 -1.01
CA ARG A 15 -12.79 3.26 -2.12
C ARG A 15 -12.97 4.77 -2.06
N LEU A 16 -12.91 5.38 -0.88
CA LEU A 16 -12.92 6.84 -0.73
C LEU A 16 -11.64 7.51 -1.27
N TYR A 17 -10.61 6.71 -1.54
CA TYR A 17 -9.32 7.13 -2.09
C TYR A 17 -9.07 6.46 -3.46
N ASP A 18 -10.15 6.20 -4.20
CA ASP A 18 -10.14 5.69 -5.59
C ASP A 18 -9.50 4.31 -5.79
N PHE A 19 -9.24 3.57 -4.71
CA PHE A 19 -8.74 2.22 -4.83
C PHE A 19 -9.81 1.27 -5.38
N GLU A 20 -9.42 0.51 -6.41
CA GLU A 20 -10.21 -0.58 -6.96
C GLU A 20 -9.80 -1.91 -6.32
N GLN A 21 -10.77 -2.66 -5.82
CA GLN A 21 -10.52 -3.98 -5.25
C GLN A 21 -10.46 -5.04 -6.36
N ALA A 22 -9.35 -5.77 -6.44
CA ALA A 22 -9.17 -6.90 -7.35
C ALA A 22 -8.21 -7.94 -6.75
N TYR A 23 -8.37 -9.22 -7.08
CA TYR A 23 -7.45 -10.29 -6.66
C TYR A 23 -7.16 -10.38 -5.14
N GLY A 24 -8.08 -9.89 -4.30
CA GLY A 24 -7.91 -9.83 -2.85
C GLY A 24 -6.89 -8.78 -2.37
N ALA A 25 -6.70 -7.72 -3.15
CA ALA A 25 -5.89 -6.53 -2.87
C ALA A 25 -6.62 -5.28 -3.41
N TRP A 26 -6.05 -4.11 -3.16
CA TRP A 26 -6.58 -2.82 -3.62
C TRP A 26 -5.55 -2.12 -4.50
N PHE A 27 -5.97 -1.67 -5.66
CA PHE A 27 -5.10 -1.11 -6.69
C PHE A 27 -5.48 0.35 -6.96
N LEU A 28 -4.46 1.19 -7.06
CA LEU A 28 -4.59 2.57 -7.54
C LEU A 28 -3.51 2.81 -8.59
N GLU A 29 -3.90 3.34 -9.74
CA GLU A 29 -3.03 3.41 -10.91
C GLU A 29 -2.82 4.87 -11.35
N SER A 30 -1.61 5.15 -11.83
CA SER A 30 -1.29 6.31 -12.65
C SER A 30 -0.63 5.83 -13.95
N PRO A 31 -0.41 6.71 -14.95
CA PRO A 31 0.38 6.35 -16.13
C PRO A 31 1.80 5.88 -15.80
N GLU A 32 2.34 6.28 -14.64
CA GLU A 32 3.72 6.03 -14.25
C GLU A 32 3.88 4.86 -13.28
N CYS A 33 2.89 4.59 -12.43
CA CYS A 33 3.01 3.64 -11.34
C CYS A 33 1.69 2.92 -11.03
N ILE A 34 1.78 1.72 -10.45
CA ILE A 34 0.66 1.01 -9.83
C ILE A 34 0.94 0.86 -8.34
N VAL A 35 0.08 1.41 -7.49
CA VAL A 35 0.09 1.20 -6.05
C VAL A 35 -0.83 0.02 -5.70
N VAL A 36 -0.34 -0.86 -4.83
CA VAL A 36 -1.08 -2.03 -4.36
C VAL A 36 -1.07 -2.05 -2.83
N LEU A 37 -2.25 -2.13 -2.23
CA LEU A 37 -2.44 -2.44 -0.82
C LEU A 37 -2.83 -3.91 -0.70
N GLU A 38 -2.08 -4.67 0.08
CA GLU A 38 -2.35 -6.07 0.34
C GLU A 38 -2.44 -6.30 1.85
N LEU A 39 -3.62 -6.73 2.32
CA LEU A 39 -3.77 -7.29 3.66
C LEU A 39 -3.22 -8.73 3.66
N GLN A 40 -2.03 -8.89 4.22
CA GLN A 40 -1.40 -10.18 4.45
C GLN A 40 -1.82 -10.72 5.82
N LYS A 41 -2.58 -11.83 5.84
CA LYS A 41 -2.99 -12.46 7.09
C LYS A 41 -1.79 -13.09 7.79
N SER A 42 -1.66 -12.86 9.10
CA SER A 42 -0.66 -13.57 9.90
C SER A 42 -1.04 -15.05 10.10
N TYR A 43 -0.02 -15.91 10.16
CA TYR A 43 -0.16 -17.31 10.55
C TYR A 43 -0.14 -17.51 12.08
N PHE A 44 0.26 -16.49 12.84
CA PHE A 44 0.56 -16.61 14.28
C PHE A 44 -0.50 -15.97 15.19
N GLY A 45 -1.43 -15.20 14.63
CA GLY A 45 -2.49 -14.54 15.40
C GLY A 45 -3.55 -13.95 14.48
N ASN A 46 -4.65 -13.47 15.06
CA ASN A 46 -5.75 -12.91 14.29
C ASN A 46 -5.53 -11.44 13.89
N TYR A 47 -4.39 -11.12 13.28
CA TYR A 47 -4.08 -9.79 12.75
C TYR A 47 -3.70 -9.80 11.27
N TYR A 48 -3.58 -8.62 10.68
CA TYR A 48 -3.08 -8.41 9.32
C TYR A 48 -1.83 -7.54 9.34
N GLU A 49 -0.96 -7.79 8.37
CA GLU A 49 0.09 -6.85 7.97
C GLU A 49 -0.37 -6.19 6.67
N LEU A 50 -0.28 -4.86 6.60
CA LEU A 50 -0.60 -4.12 5.39
C LEU A 50 0.67 -3.94 4.56
N ASN A 51 0.80 -4.70 3.48
CA ASN A 51 1.85 -4.47 2.50
C ASN A 51 1.43 -3.32 1.57
N ILE A 52 2.27 -2.29 1.49
CA ILE A 52 2.11 -1.13 0.60
C ILE A 52 3.18 -1.23 -0.48
N LYS A 53 2.76 -1.48 -1.72
CA LYS A 53 3.68 -1.74 -2.84
C LYS A 53 3.48 -0.67 -3.91
N SER A 54 4.56 -0.22 -4.54
CA SER A 54 4.49 0.57 -5.79
C SER A 54 5.31 -0.10 -6.88
N PHE A 55 4.72 -0.22 -8.07
CA PHE A 55 5.33 -0.79 -9.27
C PHE A 55 5.52 0.31 -10.31
N VAL A 56 6.77 0.53 -10.73
CA VAL A 56 7.15 1.66 -11.59
C VAL A 56 7.16 1.23 -13.05
N GLN A 57 6.32 1.86 -13.87
CA GLN A 57 6.24 1.56 -15.30
C GLN A 57 7.58 1.84 -16.01
N GLY A 58 8.01 0.89 -16.85
CA GLY A 58 9.26 0.98 -17.60
C GLY A 58 10.53 0.66 -16.81
N ALA A 59 10.45 0.45 -15.48
CA ALA A 59 11.59 0.06 -14.67
C ALA A 59 12.06 -1.35 -15.07
N PHE A 60 13.34 -1.48 -15.42
CA PHE A 60 13.94 -2.70 -15.97
C PHE A 60 13.23 -3.20 -17.25
N GLY A 61 12.58 -2.31 -18.00
CA GLY A 61 11.82 -2.66 -19.20
C GLY A 61 10.47 -3.31 -18.93
N ASN A 62 10.01 -3.37 -17.68
CA ASN A 62 8.72 -3.95 -17.35
C ASN A 62 7.55 -3.02 -17.66
N HIS A 63 6.42 -3.60 -18.08
CA HIS A 63 5.14 -2.92 -18.14
C HIS A 63 4.15 -3.68 -17.26
N TYR A 64 3.70 -3.04 -16.20
CA TYR A 64 2.87 -3.66 -15.18
C TYR A 64 1.38 -3.43 -15.48
N VAL A 65 0.57 -4.43 -15.20
CA VAL A 65 -0.90 -4.35 -15.23
C VAL A 65 -1.46 -5.04 -13.99
N LYS A 66 -2.65 -4.62 -13.53
CA LYS A 66 -3.35 -5.28 -12.42
C LYS A 66 -3.39 -6.79 -12.62
N SER A 67 -2.78 -7.53 -11.69
CA SER A 67 -2.77 -8.99 -11.74
C SER A 67 -2.68 -9.60 -10.35
N LYS A 68 -3.04 -10.89 -10.27
CA LYS A 68 -2.89 -11.68 -9.05
C LYS A 68 -1.43 -11.74 -8.58
N ASP A 69 -0.47 -11.71 -9.49
CA ASP A 69 0.96 -11.76 -9.15
C ASP A 69 1.44 -10.44 -8.53
N LEU A 70 0.99 -9.29 -9.04
CA LEU A 70 1.24 -8.00 -8.38
C LEU A 70 0.62 -7.96 -6.98
N ALA A 71 -0.62 -8.47 -6.85
CA ALA A 71 -1.30 -8.52 -5.56
C ALA A 71 -0.54 -9.35 -4.53
N LYS A 72 -0.13 -10.58 -4.89
CA LYS A 72 0.23 -11.62 -3.92
C LYS A 72 1.67 -12.11 -3.92
N LYS A 73 2.40 -11.97 -5.03
CA LYS A 73 3.73 -12.57 -5.18
C LYS A 73 4.85 -11.56 -5.13
N TYR A 74 4.69 -10.46 -5.87
CA TYR A 74 5.77 -9.50 -6.01
C TYR A 74 5.82 -8.51 -4.85
N MET A 75 7.04 -8.11 -4.51
CA MET A 75 7.32 -7.16 -3.42
C MET A 75 7.02 -5.71 -3.84
N GLY A 76 6.99 -5.41 -5.14
CA GLY A 76 6.97 -4.03 -5.64
C GLY A 76 8.38 -3.49 -5.88
N ASN A 77 8.46 -2.43 -6.68
CA ASN A 77 9.69 -1.66 -6.85
C ASN A 77 9.94 -0.76 -5.63
N CYS A 78 8.87 -0.30 -4.99
CA CYS A 78 8.87 0.29 -3.66
C CYS A 78 8.00 -0.58 -2.75
N PHE A 79 8.41 -0.78 -1.51
CA PHE A 79 7.70 -1.64 -0.55
C PHE A 79 7.70 -1.03 0.84
N GLY A 80 6.58 -1.09 1.53
CA GLY A 80 6.53 -0.77 2.95
C GLY A 80 5.34 -1.34 3.68
N ARG A 81 5.22 -0.96 4.94
CA ARG A 81 4.14 -1.39 5.83
C ARG A 81 3.46 -0.23 6.52
N GLN A 82 2.35 -0.53 7.18
CA GLN A 82 1.76 0.41 8.14
C GLN A 82 2.79 0.74 9.24
N PRO A 83 2.90 2.01 9.66
CA PRO A 83 3.72 2.37 10.82
C PRO A 83 3.21 1.69 12.09
N SER A 84 4.10 1.44 13.05
CA SER A 84 3.79 0.68 14.26
C SER A 84 2.68 1.30 15.13
N GLU A 85 2.50 2.62 15.07
CA GLU A 85 1.43 3.36 15.77
C GLU A 85 0.01 3.02 15.28
N TYR A 86 -0.11 2.30 14.16
CA TYR A 86 -1.36 1.84 13.56
C TYR A 86 -1.58 0.33 13.66
N ASN A 87 -0.66 -0.42 14.28
CA ASN A 87 -0.74 -1.90 14.31
C ASN A 87 -2.02 -2.41 14.98
N ASP A 88 -2.48 -1.74 16.03
CA ASP A 88 -3.71 -2.01 16.77
C ASP A 88 -4.98 -2.02 15.89
N ILE A 89 -5.01 -1.23 14.80
CA ILE A 89 -6.12 -1.20 13.85
C ILE A 89 -6.24 -2.53 13.10
N PHE A 90 -5.09 -3.14 12.80
CA PHE A 90 -4.98 -4.36 12.00
C PHE A 90 -4.94 -5.63 12.87
N ASP A 91 -4.80 -5.48 14.18
CA ASP A 91 -4.95 -6.56 15.14
C ASP A 91 -6.41 -6.77 15.51
N LEU A 92 -6.98 -7.91 15.15
CA LEU A 92 -8.38 -8.22 15.47
C LEU A 92 -8.55 -8.88 16.84
N GLU A 93 -7.46 -9.18 17.54
CA GLU A 93 -7.44 -9.64 18.92
C GLU A 93 -7.41 -8.46 19.91
N GLU A 94 -7.01 -7.28 19.44
CA GLU A 94 -7.07 -6.05 20.23
C GLU A 94 -8.51 -5.75 20.64
N ASP A 95 -8.71 -5.47 21.94
CA ASP A 95 -10.00 -5.10 22.52
C ASP A 95 -10.34 -3.65 22.15
N MET A 96 -11.00 -3.52 21.00
CA MET A 96 -11.32 -2.24 20.39
C MET A 96 -12.74 -2.27 19.85
N GLU A 97 -13.54 -1.28 20.24
CA GLU A 97 -14.89 -1.09 19.71
C GLU A 97 -14.86 -0.92 18.19
N ASP A 98 -15.80 -1.55 17.50
CA ASP A 98 -15.81 -1.63 16.04
C ASP A 98 -15.90 -0.24 15.38
N GLU A 99 -16.66 0.70 15.96
CA GLU A 99 -16.77 2.07 15.45
C GLU A 99 -15.47 2.86 15.67
N TYR A 100 -14.82 2.67 16.83
CA TYR A 100 -13.53 3.31 17.11
C TYR A 100 -12.44 2.78 16.17
N ARG A 101 -12.45 1.47 15.87
CA ARG A 101 -11.56 0.89 14.85
C ARG A 101 -11.76 1.50 13.47
N LYS A 102 -13.01 1.78 13.09
CA LYS A 102 -13.34 2.48 11.84
C LYS A 102 -12.79 3.90 11.82
N GLU A 103 -13.04 4.69 12.87
CA GLU A 103 -12.51 6.06 12.97
C GLU A 103 -10.97 6.09 12.89
N ARG A 104 -10.31 5.16 13.59
CA ARG A 104 -8.87 4.96 13.55
C ARG A 104 -8.39 4.60 12.13
N LEU A 105 -9.09 3.72 11.42
CA LEU A 105 -8.72 3.33 10.05
C LEU A 105 -8.89 4.50 9.08
N GLU A 106 -9.98 5.27 9.19
CA GLU A 106 -10.17 6.50 8.41
C GLU A 106 -9.06 7.52 8.70
N TYR A 107 -8.67 7.65 9.98
CA TYR A 107 -7.55 8.49 10.38
C TYR A 107 -6.22 8.02 9.77
N PHE A 108 -5.93 6.72 9.78
CA PHE A 108 -4.76 6.13 9.12
C PHE A 108 -4.72 6.47 7.63
N PHE A 109 -5.84 6.28 6.92
CA PHE A 109 -5.93 6.61 5.51
C PHE A 109 -5.71 8.11 5.27
N LYS A 110 -6.34 8.97 6.06
CA LYS A 110 -6.25 10.43 5.89
C LYS A 110 -4.85 10.99 6.19
N ASN A 111 -4.20 10.54 7.26
CA ASN A 111 -3.01 11.20 7.79
C ASN A 111 -1.71 10.53 7.36
N PHE A 112 -1.75 9.23 7.06
CA PHE A 112 -0.56 8.50 6.61
C PHE A 112 -0.66 8.13 5.13
N LEU A 113 -1.71 7.39 4.73
CA LEU A 113 -1.73 6.81 3.39
C LEU A 113 -1.96 7.89 2.32
N ALA A 114 -2.95 8.75 2.46
CA ALA A 114 -3.30 9.75 1.45
C ALA A 114 -2.16 10.74 1.15
N PRO A 115 -1.39 11.26 2.13
CA PRO A 115 -0.19 12.04 1.85
C PRO A 115 0.94 11.26 1.17
N LEU A 116 0.94 9.93 1.32
CA LEU A 116 1.93 9.04 0.70
C LEU A 116 1.56 8.68 -0.76
N LEU A 117 0.27 8.56 -1.10
CA LEU A 117 -0.18 8.10 -2.43
C LEU A 117 0.38 8.91 -3.60
N PRO A 118 0.35 10.27 -3.62
CA PRO A 118 0.92 11.04 -4.72
C PRO A 118 2.40 10.74 -4.93
N LYS A 119 3.14 10.50 -3.84
CA LYS A 119 4.56 10.17 -3.88
C LYS A 119 4.80 8.79 -4.48
N LEU A 120 3.92 7.82 -4.21
CA LEU A 120 4.02 6.47 -4.74
C LEU A 120 3.52 6.33 -6.19
N LEU A 121 2.77 7.31 -6.68
CA LEU A 121 2.16 7.33 -8.02
C LEU A 121 2.94 8.17 -9.05
N SER A 122 4.05 8.80 -8.65
CA SER A 122 4.80 9.77 -9.45
C SER A 122 6.29 9.43 -9.44
N LEU A 123 6.91 9.27 -10.60
CA LEU A 123 8.36 9.11 -10.74
C LEU A 123 9.12 10.26 -10.09
N SER A 124 8.63 11.48 -10.32
CA SER A 124 9.29 12.69 -9.86
C SER A 124 9.32 12.79 -8.33
N ASP A 125 8.27 12.32 -7.66
CA ASP A 125 8.16 12.37 -6.21
C ASP A 125 8.75 11.12 -5.54
N LEU A 126 8.67 9.95 -6.18
CA LEU A 126 9.41 8.76 -5.77
C LEU A 126 10.92 9.04 -5.68
N SER A 127 11.46 9.83 -6.62
CA SER A 127 12.90 10.19 -6.62
C SER A 127 13.31 11.07 -5.44
N LYS A 128 12.35 11.76 -4.82
CA LYS A 128 12.54 12.70 -3.69
C LYS A 128 12.12 12.09 -2.36
N LEU A 129 11.57 10.86 -2.35
CA LEU A 129 11.24 10.20 -1.10
C LEU A 129 12.52 10.08 -0.27
N PRO A 130 12.58 10.68 0.94
CA PRO A 130 13.72 10.45 1.81
C PRO A 130 13.82 8.95 2.09
N GLU A 131 15.02 8.46 2.46
CA GLU A 131 15.19 7.11 3.01
C GLU A 131 14.50 6.94 4.39
N TYR A 132 13.59 7.85 4.75
CA TYR A 132 12.89 7.92 6.02
C TYR A 132 11.39 7.80 5.82
N GLY A 133 10.79 6.87 6.56
CA GLY A 133 9.40 6.44 6.43
C GLY A 133 9.37 5.02 5.88
N ASP A 134 8.43 4.21 6.35
CA ASP A 134 8.38 2.75 6.22
C ASP A 134 8.33 2.17 4.79
N ILE A 135 8.60 2.98 3.75
CA ILE A 135 8.74 2.58 2.35
C ILE A 135 10.23 2.45 1.97
N PHE A 136 10.65 1.22 1.74
CA PHE A 136 11.94 0.84 1.18
C PHE A 136 11.94 0.90 -0.35
N ILE A 137 12.97 1.53 -0.92
CA ILE A 137 13.24 1.56 -2.37
C ILE A 137 14.67 1.02 -2.60
N PRO A 138 14.83 -0.15 -3.24
CA PRO A 138 16.15 -0.68 -3.57
C PRO A 138 16.97 0.30 -4.43
N SER A 139 18.28 0.38 -4.22
CA SER A 139 19.16 1.31 -4.97
C SER A 139 19.09 1.10 -6.49
N ALA A 140 18.95 -0.13 -6.95
CA ALA A 140 18.77 -0.44 -8.37
C ALA A 140 17.48 0.18 -8.94
N VAL A 141 16.39 0.18 -8.16
CA VAL A 141 15.13 0.84 -8.55
C VAL A 141 15.30 2.36 -8.58
N LYS A 142 16.02 2.95 -7.62
CA LYS A 142 16.32 4.40 -7.62
C LYS A 142 17.02 4.83 -8.91
N ASN A 143 18.00 4.03 -9.36
CA ASN A 143 18.70 4.28 -10.63
C ASN A 143 17.76 4.21 -11.84
N GLU A 144 16.84 3.24 -11.86
CA GLU A 144 15.84 3.13 -12.92
C GLU A 144 14.86 4.31 -12.93
N ILE A 145 14.38 4.76 -11.76
CA ILE A 145 13.53 5.94 -11.64
C ILE A 145 14.26 7.17 -12.21
N LEU A 146 15.51 7.41 -11.82
CA LEU A 146 16.32 8.52 -12.36
C LEU A 146 16.55 8.42 -13.87
N ARG A 147 16.70 7.21 -14.43
CA ARG A 147 16.81 6.99 -15.87
C ARG A 147 15.51 7.33 -16.59
N LEU A 148 14.37 6.96 -16.01
CA LEU A 148 13.04 7.19 -16.58
C LEU A 148 12.64 8.68 -16.51
N SER A 149 12.98 9.39 -15.43
CA SER A 149 12.68 10.82 -15.28
C SER A 149 13.48 11.76 -16.19
N LYS A 150 14.46 11.26 -16.93
CA LYS A 150 15.26 12.03 -17.90
C LYS A 150 14.78 11.92 -19.35
N LYS A 151 13.75 11.09 -19.59
CA LYS A 151 13.12 10.93 -20.90
C LYS A 151 11.98 11.93 -21.05
#